data_AF-A0A931LYG6-F1
#
_entry.id   AF-A0A931LYG6-F1
#
_cell.length_a   1.000
_cell.length_b   1.000
_cell.length_c   1.000
_cell.angle_alpha   90.00
_cell.angle_beta   90.00
_cell.angle_gamma   90.00
#
_symmetry.space_group_name_H-M   'P 1'
#
loop_
_entity.id
_entity.type
_entity.pdbx_description
1 polymer ?
#
loop_
_entity_poly.entity_id
_entity_poly.type
_entity_poly.pdbx_seq_one_letter_code
_entity_poly.pdbx_strand_id
1 'polypeptide(L)'
;MMKARFAGAALLLAGLSSAQTTPAEWATRIKGDFGVQVRWDEVPRGEGPDSSISAKLLSLARSGELSPYLKLLHEELGRYSANFRANLGLANIRIVSAMSARQRYGDAHWLVLNCGGLAAWTSPPEIVLVYGDEPRGELDLRRTLHHEIFHSVWQSLTDREEFDAAWARLNPPGFQYRVGKPTSRDSTRLTHPARGFVTAYGMSALEEDMAETASMLPLPECSELREKWMADDPFLDRKVRVIQQTLAALETAPLTPADWARRFEADYGIAAVYRGELISANEGDQALYRLAEWTASYLAVPETGYRSLTKYMAQVLAEIAKYSTTYRQRSNLGNIVFCSGLRVGLTKDGATTASDQRDSWMDSKLGVLFLDVKMAEGAGAWSNHQLHTALFHLLTGSLKGERFWDDEGWKDLNSPGFEYGRAHLTGDWWVLDHPAPGFLDRRAMFDVSSDMAEMAAARLVPAEAKLLDEWRAQDPILQAKYARLMDLLAPYLG
;
A
#
# COMPACT_ATOMS: atom_id res chain seq x y z
N MET A 1 9.44 62.32 8.24
CA MET A 1 10.20 61.87 7.05
C MET A 1 10.41 60.36 7.14
N MET A 2 9.48 59.56 6.64
CA MET A 2 9.66 58.11 6.46
C MET A 2 8.53 57.59 5.56
N LYS A 3 8.75 57.64 4.25
CA LYS A 3 7.99 56.96 3.18
C LYS A 3 8.87 56.92 1.95
N ALA A 4 9.45 55.77 1.64
CA ALA A 4 9.82 55.30 0.29
C ALA A 4 10.75 54.09 0.43
N ARG A 5 10.21 52.89 0.19
CA ARG A 5 10.91 51.70 -0.33
C ARG A 5 9.93 50.53 -0.44
N PHE A 6 9.03 50.61 -1.41
CA PHE A 6 8.34 49.47 -2.00
C PHE A 6 8.14 49.77 -3.49
N ALA A 7 9.19 49.54 -4.26
CA ALA A 7 9.18 49.54 -5.71
C ALA A 7 10.41 48.74 -6.16
N GLY A 8 10.31 47.42 -6.11
CA GLY A 8 11.43 46.52 -6.44
C GLY A 8 11.05 45.15 -6.99
N ALA A 9 9.76 44.81 -7.09
CA ALA A 9 9.32 43.51 -7.61
C ALA A 9 8.29 43.60 -8.76
N ALA A 10 8.09 44.79 -9.33
CA ALA A 10 7.09 45.01 -10.39
C ALA A 10 7.69 45.25 -11.79
N LEU A 11 8.99 45.02 -12.02
CA LEU A 11 9.60 45.21 -13.33
C LEU A 11 10.38 43.98 -13.79
N LEU A 12 9.63 42.97 -14.22
CA LEU A 12 10.04 41.96 -15.19
C LEU A 12 8.74 41.26 -15.63
N LEU A 13 7.94 41.92 -16.47
CA LEU A 13 6.83 41.35 -17.29
C LEU A 13 6.04 42.49 -17.97
N ALA A 14 6.73 43.40 -18.66
CA ALA A 14 6.08 44.38 -19.54
C ALA A 14 6.61 44.21 -20.95
N GLY A 15 5.90 43.42 -21.76
CA GLY A 15 6.18 43.26 -23.17
C GLY A 15 5.72 41.92 -23.73
N LEU A 16 4.41 41.78 -23.95
CA LEU A 16 3.74 41.18 -25.13
C LEU A 16 2.28 40.85 -24.81
N SER A 17 1.40 41.36 -25.66
CA SER A 17 -0.03 41.07 -25.69
C SER A 17 -0.27 39.63 -26.16
N SER A 18 -0.23 38.67 -25.25
CA SER A 18 -0.91 37.38 -25.37
C SER A 18 -1.70 37.16 -24.09
N ALA A 19 -3.00 36.84 -24.18
CA ALA A 19 -3.84 36.63 -23.01
C ALA A 19 -3.14 35.66 -22.03
N GLN A 20 -2.84 36.11 -20.82
CA GLN A 20 -2.22 35.25 -19.82
C GLN A 20 -3.16 34.09 -19.51
N THR A 21 -2.68 32.85 -19.67
CA THR A 21 -3.46 31.64 -19.39
C THR A 21 -3.92 31.66 -17.94
N THR A 22 -5.23 31.53 -17.75
CA THR A 22 -5.90 31.55 -16.45
C THR A 22 -5.65 30.26 -15.67
N PRO A 23 -5.87 30.26 -14.34
CA PRO A 23 -5.75 29.05 -13.53
C PRO A 23 -6.68 27.91 -14.01
N ALA A 24 -7.90 28.25 -14.43
CA ALA A 24 -8.86 27.29 -14.95
C ALA A 24 -8.36 26.62 -16.24
N GLU A 25 -7.81 27.40 -17.18
CA GLU A 25 -7.24 26.85 -18.41
C GLU A 25 -6.05 25.94 -18.14
N TRP A 26 -5.17 26.30 -17.19
CA TRP A 26 -4.07 25.41 -16.79
C TRP A 26 -4.56 24.11 -16.17
N ALA A 27 -5.58 24.15 -15.30
CA ALA A 27 -6.15 22.95 -14.71
C ALA A 27 -6.81 22.04 -15.76
N THR A 28 -7.50 22.63 -16.75
CA THR A 28 -8.01 21.88 -17.90
C THR A 28 -6.89 21.22 -18.68
N ARG A 29 -5.77 21.91 -18.92
CA ARG A 29 -4.59 21.33 -19.57
C ARG A 29 -3.98 20.19 -18.78
N ILE A 30 -3.75 20.37 -17.47
CA ILE A 30 -3.21 19.31 -16.59
C ILE A 30 -4.13 18.07 -16.60
N LYS A 31 -5.46 18.27 -16.55
CA LYS A 31 -6.41 17.17 -16.65
C LYS A 31 -6.39 16.50 -18.02
N GLY A 32 -6.33 17.26 -19.11
CA GLY A 32 -6.30 16.73 -20.47
C GLY A 32 -5.01 15.98 -20.80
N ASP A 33 -3.86 16.54 -20.42
CA ASP A 33 -2.55 16.01 -20.77
C ASP A 33 -2.13 14.86 -19.85
N PHE A 34 -2.55 14.90 -18.58
CA PHE A 34 -2.05 13.97 -17.55
C PHE A 34 -3.14 13.16 -16.84
N GLY A 35 -4.43 13.44 -17.08
CA GLY A 35 -5.53 12.80 -16.35
C GLY A 35 -5.66 13.25 -14.89
N VAL A 36 -4.88 14.26 -14.46
CA VAL A 36 -4.82 14.74 -13.08
C VAL A 36 -5.81 15.88 -12.88
N GLN A 37 -6.73 15.74 -11.94
CA GLN A 37 -7.64 16.81 -11.57
C GLN A 37 -6.99 17.74 -10.55
N VAL A 38 -6.87 19.02 -10.89
CA VAL A 38 -6.39 20.05 -9.95
C VAL A 38 -7.57 20.84 -9.40
N ARG A 39 -7.66 20.98 -8.07
CA ARG A 39 -8.71 21.75 -7.37
C ARG A 39 -8.10 22.75 -6.40
N TRP A 40 -8.70 23.92 -6.25
CA TRP A 40 -8.21 24.96 -5.32
C TRP A 40 -9.32 25.77 -4.64
N ASP A 41 -10.57 25.39 -4.90
CA ASP A 41 -11.81 26.00 -4.45
C ASP A 41 -12.55 25.15 -3.42
N GLU A 42 -12.01 23.99 -3.07
CA GLU A 42 -12.63 23.02 -2.15
C GLU A 42 -11.69 22.69 -0.98
N VAL A 43 -12.20 22.72 0.26
CA VAL A 43 -11.52 22.14 1.44
C VAL A 43 -11.61 20.60 1.35
N PRO A 44 -10.57 19.83 1.70
CA PRO A 44 -10.65 18.37 1.74
C PRO A 44 -11.83 17.89 2.60
N ARG A 45 -12.47 16.79 2.22
CA ARG A 45 -13.57 16.21 3.01
C ARG A 45 -13.01 15.46 4.23
N GLY A 46 -13.13 16.09 5.38
CA GLY A 46 -12.90 15.57 6.73
C GLY A 46 -13.39 16.62 7.71
N GLU A 47 -14.40 16.31 8.51
CA GLU A 47 -15.35 17.28 9.10
C GLU A 47 -14.77 18.22 10.18
N GLY A 48 -15.28 19.46 10.15
CA GLY A 48 -15.19 20.46 11.21
C GLY A 48 -15.70 21.83 10.70
N PRO A 49 -16.76 22.43 11.30
CA PRO A 49 -17.33 23.68 10.83
C PRO A 49 -16.51 24.86 11.35
N ASP A 50 -15.27 25.03 10.87
CA ASP A 50 -14.49 26.23 11.16
C ASP A 50 -14.18 27.00 9.87
N SER A 51 -14.96 28.06 9.68
CA SER A 51 -15.17 28.85 8.46
C SER A 51 -13.97 29.66 7.95
N SER A 52 -12.77 29.49 8.52
CA SER A 52 -11.59 30.30 8.19
C SER A 52 -10.76 29.78 7.01
N ILE A 53 -10.76 28.47 6.73
CA ILE A 53 -10.04 27.87 5.59
C ILE A 53 -10.74 28.21 4.27
N SER A 54 -12.08 28.15 4.25
CA SER A 54 -12.89 28.40 3.05
C SER A 54 -12.77 29.84 2.53
N ALA A 55 -12.62 30.82 3.41
CA ALA A 55 -12.50 32.24 3.03
C ALA A 55 -11.19 32.57 2.29
N LYS A 56 -10.15 31.77 2.52
CA LYS A 56 -8.79 32.02 2.03
C LYS A 56 -8.52 31.30 0.69
N LEU A 57 -9.13 30.13 0.48
CA LEU A 57 -9.21 29.44 -0.83
C LEU A 57 -9.82 30.33 -1.92
N LEU A 58 -10.88 31.05 -1.56
CA LEU A 58 -11.60 31.96 -2.45
C LEU A 58 -10.79 33.19 -2.90
N SER A 59 -9.76 33.62 -2.15
CA SER A 59 -8.94 34.79 -2.55
C SER A 59 -7.85 34.42 -3.56
N LEU A 60 -7.27 33.23 -3.47
CA LEU A 60 -6.24 32.74 -4.40
C LEU A 60 -6.80 32.38 -5.79
N ALA A 61 -8.02 31.81 -5.83
CA ALA A 61 -8.73 31.57 -7.09
C ALA A 61 -8.96 32.87 -7.90
N ARG A 62 -8.97 34.03 -7.21
CA ARG A 62 -9.30 35.34 -7.78
C ARG A 62 -8.07 36.19 -8.13
N SER A 63 -6.87 35.86 -7.66
CA SER A 63 -5.70 36.77 -7.76
C SER A 63 -4.84 36.59 -9.03
N GLY A 64 -5.07 35.55 -9.86
CA GLY A 64 -4.20 35.25 -11.01
C GLY A 64 -2.79 34.74 -10.63
N GLU A 65 -2.47 34.73 -9.34
CA GLU A 65 -1.18 34.30 -8.77
C GLU A 65 -0.96 32.78 -8.84
N LEU A 66 -2.03 32.00 -9.07
CA LEU A 66 -1.95 30.55 -9.27
C LEU A 66 -1.41 30.15 -10.64
N SER A 67 -1.56 30.98 -11.67
CA SER A 67 -1.17 30.60 -13.04
C SER A 67 0.31 30.23 -13.18
N PRO A 68 1.28 30.99 -12.62
CA PRO A 68 2.68 30.58 -12.62
C PRO A 68 2.92 29.24 -11.91
N TYR A 69 2.20 28.99 -10.82
CA TYR A 69 2.32 27.75 -10.05
C TYR A 69 1.76 26.54 -10.81
N LEU A 70 0.59 26.69 -11.41
CA LEU A 70 -0.04 25.64 -12.22
C LEU A 70 0.75 25.37 -13.51
N LYS A 71 1.37 26.40 -14.09
CA LYS A 71 2.33 26.23 -15.18
C LYS A 71 3.52 25.38 -14.74
N LEU A 72 4.14 25.70 -13.60
CA LEU A 72 5.24 24.91 -13.05
C LEU A 72 4.80 23.47 -12.76
N LEU A 73 3.63 23.28 -12.15
CA LEU A 73 3.07 21.95 -11.91
C LEU A 73 2.88 21.16 -13.21
N HIS A 74 2.36 21.80 -14.26
CA HIS A 74 2.21 21.18 -15.59
C HIS A 74 3.56 20.73 -16.15
N GLU A 75 4.58 21.60 -16.12
CA GLU A 75 5.94 21.27 -16.57
C GLU A 75 6.53 20.08 -15.81
N GLU A 76 6.41 20.08 -14.48
CA GLU A 76 7.02 19.03 -13.63
C GLU A 76 6.26 17.70 -13.72
N LEU A 77 4.93 17.71 -13.86
CA LEU A 77 4.16 16.49 -14.14
C LEU A 77 4.53 15.89 -15.50
N GLY A 78 4.89 16.73 -16.47
CA GLY A 78 5.38 16.32 -17.78
C GLY A 78 6.71 15.57 -17.77
N ARG A 79 7.47 15.62 -16.67
CA ARG A 79 8.73 14.88 -16.52
C ARG A 79 8.54 13.39 -16.26
N TYR A 80 7.36 13.00 -15.79
CA TYR A 80 7.00 11.61 -15.56
C TYR A 80 6.36 11.02 -16.82
N SER A 81 6.51 9.72 -17.09
CA SER A 81 5.78 9.11 -18.20
C SER A 81 4.30 8.88 -17.87
N ALA A 82 3.51 8.55 -18.90
CA ALA A 82 2.13 8.11 -18.69
C ALA A 82 2.07 6.82 -17.84
N ASN A 83 3.02 5.90 -18.03
CA ASN A 83 3.12 4.67 -17.23
C ASN A 83 3.40 4.99 -15.76
N PHE A 84 4.34 5.90 -15.49
CA PHE A 84 4.66 6.32 -14.14
C PHE A 84 3.42 6.88 -13.43
N ARG A 85 2.73 7.84 -14.04
CA ARG A 85 1.53 8.44 -13.47
C ARG A 85 0.42 7.42 -13.29
N ALA A 86 0.21 6.53 -14.26
CA ALA A 86 -0.77 5.47 -14.20
C ALA A 86 -0.44 4.45 -13.09
N ASN A 87 0.81 4.03 -12.91
CA ASN A 87 1.20 3.11 -11.84
C ASN A 87 1.11 3.78 -10.46
N LEU A 88 1.52 5.04 -10.35
CA LEU A 88 1.41 5.81 -9.12
C LEU A 88 -0.05 6.09 -8.71
N GLY A 89 -0.93 6.31 -9.69
CA GLY A 89 -2.34 6.62 -9.46
C GLY A 89 -2.63 8.04 -9.06
N LEU A 90 -1.72 8.94 -9.37
CA LEU A 90 -1.91 10.35 -9.18
C LEU A 90 -3.12 10.81 -10.01
N ALA A 91 -4.25 11.03 -9.34
CA ALA A 91 -5.50 11.42 -9.98
C ALA A 91 -5.96 12.81 -9.52
N ASN A 92 -5.57 13.25 -8.31
CA ASN A 92 -6.01 14.51 -7.74
C ASN A 92 -4.84 15.28 -7.14
N ILE A 93 -4.81 16.59 -7.41
CA ILE A 93 -3.96 17.55 -6.74
C ILE A 93 -4.85 18.66 -6.21
N ARG A 94 -4.73 18.98 -4.94
CA ARG A 94 -5.43 20.10 -4.31
C ARG A 94 -4.46 21.20 -3.98
N ILE A 95 -4.83 22.46 -4.19
CA ILE A 95 -4.02 23.61 -3.80
C ILE A 95 -4.81 24.41 -2.75
N VAL A 96 -4.21 24.71 -1.62
CA VAL A 96 -4.90 25.45 -0.54
C VAL A 96 -4.04 26.62 -0.03
N SER A 97 -4.65 27.68 0.49
CA SER A 97 -3.92 28.84 1.00
C SER A 97 -3.68 28.73 2.51
N ALA A 98 -2.42 28.71 2.96
CA ALA A 98 -1.95 28.76 4.34
C ALA A 98 -2.97 28.42 5.46
N MET A 99 -2.85 27.21 6.04
CA MET A 99 -3.49 26.86 7.31
C MET A 99 -2.86 27.64 8.47
N SER A 100 -3.67 28.30 9.31
CA SER A 100 -3.18 28.78 10.60
C SER A 100 -2.87 27.57 11.48
N ALA A 101 -1.58 27.27 11.65
CA ALA A 101 -1.03 26.12 12.36
C ALA A 101 -1.29 26.11 13.89
N ARG A 102 -2.49 26.44 14.37
CA ARG A 102 -2.74 26.63 15.81
C ARG A 102 -3.90 25.86 16.46
N GLN A 103 -4.58 24.94 15.79
CA GLN A 103 -5.57 24.09 16.48
C GLN A 103 -5.31 22.60 16.27
N ARG A 104 -5.16 21.90 17.40
CA ARG A 104 -4.98 20.45 17.53
C ARG A 104 -6.19 19.73 16.94
N TYR A 105 -5.96 18.82 16.01
CA TYR A 105 -6.94 17.83 15.56
C TYR A 105 -6.26 16.47 15.41
N GLY A 106 -6.94 15.43 15.88
CA GLY A 106 -6.50 14.03 15.79
C GLY A 106 -6.63 13.46 14.38
N ASP A 107 -5.96 12.31 14.19
CA ASP A 107 -6.07 11.27 13.16
C ASP A 107 -6.25 11.65 11.67
N ALA A 108 -5.95 12.89 11.27
CA ALA A 108 -5.86 13.32 9.88
C ALA A 108 -4.45 13.84 9.53
N HIS A 109 -3.79 13.23 8.54
CA HIS A 109 -2.46 13.61 8.04
C HIS A 109 -2.62 14.59 6.83
N TRP A 110 -2.07 15.81 6.92
CA TRP A 110 -2.30 16.90 5.95
C TRP A 110 -0.99 17.35 5.27
N LEU A 111 -0.98 17.42 3.93
CA LEU A 111 0.18 17.88 3.13
C LEU A 111 0.28 19.42 3.16
N VAL A 112 1.50 19.98 3.30
CA VAL A 112 1.74 21.43 3.40
C VAL A 112 2.93 21.88 2.54
N LEU A 113 2.70 22.66 1.47
CA LEU A 113 3.74 23.47 0.79
C LEU A 113 4.11 24.75 1.58
N ASN A 114 4.22 24.60 2.89
CA ASN A 114 5.01 25.48 3.74
C ASN A 114 5.21 24.71 5.06
N CYS A 115 6.38 24.08 5.18
CA CYS A 115 6.91 23.28 6.31
C CYS A 115 6.26 21.91 6.64
N GLY A 116 6.99 20.84 6.28
CA GLY A 116 7.20 19.64 7.09
C GLY A 116 6.02 18.68 7.32
N GLY A 117 5.98 17.64 6.49
CA GLY A 117 5.41 16.31 6.78
C GLY A 117 3.90 16.13 6.61
N LEU A 118 3.54 14.88 6.24
CA LEU A 118 2.27 14.15 6.48
C LEU A 118 1.28 14.07 5.28
N ALA A 119 1.32 12.98 4.50
CA ALA A 119 0.26 12.60 3.54
C ALA A 119 -0.76 11.61 4.18
N ALA A 120 -2.09 11.89 4.12
CA ALA A 120 -3.15 10.94 4.49
C ALA A 120 -3.84 10.28 3.29
N TRP A 121 -4.26 9.05 3.57
CA TRP A 121 -5.23 8.22 2.87
C TRP A 121 -6.48 8.95 2.39
N THR A 122 -6.55 9.16 1.07
CA THR A 122 -7.81 9.07 0.33
C THR A 122 -7.60 8.13 -0.84
N SER A 123 -8.58 7.29 -1.13
CA SER A 123 -8.63 6.53 -2.39
C SER A 123 -9.53 7.33 -3.32
N PRO A 124 -9.02 7.85 -4.46
CA PRO A 124 -7.65 7.79 -4.99
C PRO A 124 -6.66 8.77 -4.31
N PRO A 125 -5.33 8.54 -4.39
CA PRO A 125 -4.34 9.37 -3.71
C PRO A 125 -4.43 10.84 -4.15
N GLU A 126 -4.47 11.73 -3.16
CA GLU A 126 -4.56 13.19 -3.33
C GLU A 126 -3.31 13.86 -2.79
N ILE A 127 -2.67 14.70 -3.63
CA ILE A 127 -1.54 15.56 -3.20
C ILE A 127 -2.11 16.94 -2.83
N VAL A 128 -1.95 17.41 -1.58
CA VAL A 128 -2.44 18.72 -1.10
C VAL A 128 -1.34 19.80 -0.98
N LEU A 129 -1.20 20.65 -1.98
CA LEU A 129 -0.20 21.69 -2.10
C LEU A 129 -0.63 22.99 -1.36
N VAL A 130 -0.04 23.31 -0.21
CA VAL A 130 -0.35 24.56 0.56
C VAL A 130 0.44 25.80 0.10
N TYR A 131 -0.19 26.72 -0.63
CA TYR A 131 0.37 28.02 -0.98
C TYR A 131 0.63 28.92 0.24
N GLY A 132 1.82 29.54 0.31
CA GLY A 132 2.24 30.46 1.37
C GLY A 132 2.67 31.83 0.87
N ASP A 133 2.63 32.84 1.76
CA ASP A 133 2.85 34.26 1.43
C ASP A 133 4.34 34.65 1.29
N GLU A 134 5.28 33.73 1.55
CA GLU A 134 6.72 34.01 1.46
C GLU A 134 7.34 33.53 0.14
N PRO A 135 8.18 34.35 -0.52
CA PRO A 135 8.86 33.94 -1.74
C PRO A 135 9.82 32.77 -1.47
N ARG A 136 9.62 31.68 -2.20
CA ARG A 136 10.59 30.59 -2.38
C ARG A 136 11.23 30.70 -3.76
N GLY A 137 12.48 30.26 -3.87
CA GLY A 137 13.11 30.11 -5.18
C GLY A 137 12.37 29.02 -5.97
N GLU A 138 12.38 29.14 -7.30
CA GLU A 138 11.70 28.18 -8.19
C GLU A 138 12.21 26.74 -7.97
N LEU A 139 13.51 26.56 -7.75
CA LEU A 139 14.12 25.27 -7.45
C LEU A 139 13.56 24.63 -6.16
N ASP A 140 13.32 25.43 -5.12
CA ASP A 140 12.74 24.93 -3.87
C ASP A 140 11.31 24.43 -4.10
N LEU A 141 10.53 25.11 -4.95
CA LEU A 141 9.16 24.70 -5.29
C LEU A 141 9.15 23.39 -6.08
N ARG A 142 10.01 23.29 -7.11
CA ARG A 142 10.16 22.06 -7.92
C ARG A 142 10.58 20.87 -7.06
N ARG A 143 11.60 21.06 -6.20
CA ARG A 143 12.04 20.02 -5.25
C ARG A 143 10.93 19.60 -4.30
N THR A 144 10.20 20.55 -3.73
CA THR A 144 9.11 20.21 -2.80
C THR A 144 8.03 19.40 -3.52
N LEU A 145 7.67 19.75 -4.76
CA LEU A 145 6.73 18.95 -5.54
C LEU A 145 7.22 17.50 -5.73
N HIS A 146 8.48 17.31 -6.13
CA HIS A 146 9.04 15.96 -6.33
C HIS A 146 9.21 15.17 -5.01
N HIS A 147 9.53 15.85 -3.92
CA HIS A 147 9.53 15.29 -2.57
C HIS A 147 8.16 14.67 -2.23
N GLU A 148 7.07 15.42 -2.44
CA GLU A 148 5.72 14.93 -2.13
C GLU A 148 5.23 13.85 -3.11
N ILE A 149 5.62 13.94 -4.39
CA ILE A 149 5.37 12.85 -5.35
C ILE A 149 6.07 11.57 -4.86
N PHE A 150 7.28 11.67 -4.33
CA PHE A 150 7.98 10.50 -3.80
C PHE A 150 7.27 9.91 -2.57
N HIS A 151 6.73 10.72 -1.66
CA HIS A 151 5.90 10.19 -0.57
C HIS A 151 4.73 9.34 -1.11
N SER A 152 4.12 9.75 -2.22
CA SER A 152 3.09 8.95 -2.90
C SER A 152 3.66 7.63 -3.45
N VAL A 153 4.89 7.65 -4.01
CA VAL A 153 5.59 6.44 -4.48
C VAL A 153 5.85 5.49 -3.32
N TRP A 154 6.46 5.99 -2.25
CA TRP A 154 6.76 5.21 -1.04
C TRP A 154 5.50 4.59 -0.43
N GLN A 155 4.40 5.34 -0.36
CA GLN A 155 3.11 4.82 0.10
C GLN A 155 2.51 3.74 -0.82
N SER A 156 2.85 3.76 -2.11
CA SER A 156 2.33 2.77 -3.06
C SER A 156 2.97 1.38 -2.90
N LEU A 157 4.14 1.29 -2.25
CA LEU A 157 4.91 0.05 -2.09
C LEU A 157 4.14 -0.98 -1.25
N THR A 158 4.12 -2.22 -1.73
CA THR A 158 3.46 -3.36 -1.04
C THR A 158 4.23 -3.82 0.20
N ASP A 159 5.56 -3.82 0.13
CA ASP A 159 6.45 -4.37 1.16
C ASP A 159 7.16 -3.25 1.93
N ARG A 160 6.39 -2.25 2.36
CA ARG A 160 6.93 -1.01 2.93
C ARG A 160 7.84 -1.24 4.13
N GLU A 161 7.49 -2.16 5.03
CA GLU A 161 8.31 -2.46 6.21
C GLU A 161 9.67 -3.06 5.84
N GLU A 162 9.70 -3.98 4.87
CA GLU A 162 10.95 -4.55 4.37
C GLU A 162 11.78 -3.50 3.64
N PHE A 163 11.11 -2.67 2.81
CA PHE A 163 11.73 -1.56 2.11
C PHE A 163 12.36 -0.55 3.09
N ASP A 164 11.64 -0.16 4.14
CA ASP A 164 12.12 0.74 5.19
C ASP A 164 13.31 0.13 5.94
N ALA A 165 13.23 -1.15 6.30
CA ALA A 165 14.33 -1.86 6.94
C ALA A 165 15.57 -1.99 6.03
N ALA A 166 15.38 -2.18 4.73
CA ALA A 166 16.46 -2.21 3.74
C ALA A 166 17.07 -0.82 3.57
N TRP A 167 16.25 0.23 3.47
CA TRP A 167 16.70 1.61 3.38
C TRP A 167 17.49 2.05 4.60
N ALA A 168 17.00 1.75 5.80
CA ALA A 168 17.68 2.09 7.06
C ALA A 168 19.11 1.51 7.12
N ARG A 169 19.32 0.32 6.54
CA ARG A 169 20.64 -0.34 6.45
C ARG A 169 21.60 0.33 5.47
N LEU A 170 21.13 1.23 4.62
CA LEU A 170 21.98 2.02 3.71
C LEU A 170 22.64 3.21 4.41
N ASN A 171 22.23 3.55 5.64
CA ASN A 171 22.85 4.62 6.41
C ASN A 171 24.27 4.25 6.90
N PRO A 172 25.12 5.24 7.21
CA PRO A 172 26.38 4.99 7.89
C PRO A 172 26.21 4.21 9.20
N PRO A 173 27.16 3.33 9.59
CA PRO A 173 27.09 2.58 10.84
C PRO A 173 26.89 3.50 12.05
N GLY A 174 25.94 3.14 12.92
CA GLY A 174 25.62 3.90 14.13
C GLY A 174 24.77 5.17 13.92
N PHE A 175 24.37 5.47 12.69
CA PHE A 175 23.42 6.55 12.44
C PHE A 175 22.04 6.22 13.03
N GLN A 176 21.38 7.24 13.59
CA GLN A 176 20.00 7.17 14.05
C GLN A 176 19.27 8.46 13.62
N TYR A 177 18.07 8.29 13.07
CA TYR A 177 17.19 9.41 12.76
C TYR A 177 16.79 10.15 14.04
N ARG A 178 16.70 11.47 13.96
CA ARG A 178 16.29 12.31 15.09
C ARG A 178 14.85 12.77 14.91
N VAL A 179 13.93 12.16 15.65
CA VAL A 179 12.52 12.55 15.65
C VAL A 179 12.39 14.01 16.09
N GLY A 180 11.93 14.86 15.18
CA GLY A 180 11.71 16.28 15.44
C GLY A 180 11.44 17.07 14.17
N LYS A 181 10.51 18.02 14.22
CA LYS A 181 10.22 18.92 13.10
C LYS A 181 11.47 19.77 12.78
N PRO A 182 11.70 20.10 11.50
CA PRO A 182 12.82 20.93 11.10
C PRO A 182 12.78 22.25 11.87
N THR A 183 13.92 22.60 12.47
CA THR A 183 14.03 23.76 13.35
C THR A 183 14.25 25.07 12.58
N SER A 184 14.44 25.01 11.26
CA SER A 184 14.60 26.20 10.39
C SER A 184 14.42 25.87 8.90
N ARG A 185 14.14 26.89 8.07
CA ARG A 185 14.11 26.81 6.59
C ARG A 185 15.44 26.32 6.00
N ASP A 186 16.53 26.45 6.74
CA ASP A 186 17.85 26.03 6.28
C ASP A 186 18.02 24.51 6.26
N SER A 187 17.16 23.75 6.96
CA SER A 187 17.28 22.30 7.02
C SER A 187 16.97 21.60 5.69
N THR A 188 16.13 22.19 4.84
CA THR A 188 15.75 21.63 3.53
C THR A 188 16.70 22.04 2.40
N ARG A 189 17.75 22.82 2.71
CA ARG A 189 18.75 23.22 1.71
C ARG A 189 19.65 22.05 1.34
N LEU A 190 19.91 21.91 0.04
CA LEU A 190 20.89 20.98 -0.52
C LEU A 190 22.30 21.38 -0.06
N THR A 191 22.75 20.74 1.01
CA THR A 191 24.02 21.06 1.69
C THR A 191 24.90 19.83 1.91
N HIS A 192 24.35 18.63 1.74
CA HIS A 192 25.02 17.36 2.06
C HIS A 192 25.70 17.38 3.44
N PRO A 193 24.92 17.56 4.52
CA PRO A 193 25.46 17.85 5.84
C PRO A 193 26.16 16.65 6.49
N ALA A 194 25.90 15.44 6.00
CA ALA A 194 26.49 14.20 6.48
C ALA A 194 26.47 13.13 5.37
N ARG A 195 27.36 12.14 5.49
CA ARG A 195 27.36 10.97 4.60
C ARG A 195 26.00 10.28 4.62
N GLY A 196 25.46 9.99 3.46
CA GLY A 196 24.19 9.35 3.21
C GLY A 196 23.02 10.33 3.07
N PHE A 197 23.20 11.65 3.25
CA PHE A 197 22.09 12.61 3.34
C PHE A 197 22.28 13.81 2.43
N VAL A 198 21.24 14.19 1.69
CA VAL A 198 21.28 15.35 0.78
C VAL A 198 20.94 16.67 1.48
N THR A 199 20.18 16.62 2.57
CA THR A 199 19.77 17.76 3.40
C THR A 199 19.77 17.39 4.88
N ALA A 200 19.75 18.40 5.75
CA ALA A 200 19.65 18.16 7.20
C ALA A 200 18.24 17.70 7.60
N TYR A 201 17.24 18.06 6.80
CA TYR A 201 15.87 17.59 6.97
C TYR A 201 15.77 16.08 6.72
N GLY A 202 16.45 15.52 5.71
CA GLY A 202 16.49 14.08 5.50
C GLY A 202 17.08 13.28 6.68
N MET A 203 17.73 13.91 7.66
CA MET A 203 18.22 13.24 8.86
C MET A 203 17.16 13.13 9.98
N SER A 204 15.97 13.73 9.82
CA SER A 204 14.93 13.72 10.86
C SER A 204 14.13 12.44 10.91
N ALA A 205 13.85 11.84 9.77
CA ALA A 205 13.04 10.63 9.67
C ALA A 205 13.38 9.85 8.38
N LEU A 206 13.03 8.57 8.37
CA LEU A 206 13.37 7.64 7.29
C LEU A 206 12.64 8.01 6.00
N GLU A 207 11.36 8.33 6.10
CA GLU A 207 10.51 8.78 4.99
C GLU A 207 11.00 10.08 4.36
N GLU A 208 11.47 11.03 5.19
CA GLU A 208 11.97 12.33 4.74
C GLU A 208 13.34 12.20 4.04
N ASP A 209 14.19 11.29 4.50
CA ASP A 209 15.46 10.95 3.85
C ASP A 209 15.27 10.48 2.41
N MET A 210 14.33 9.55 2.22
CA MET A 210 14.01 9.00 0.90
C MET A 210 13.42 10.08 0.00
N ALA A 211 12.45 10.85 0.50
CA ALA A 211 11.80 11.91 -0.27
C ALA A 211 12.77 13.04 -0.64
N GLU A 212 13.64 13.46 0.28
CA GLU A 212 14.69 14.44 0.00
C GLU A 212 15.68 13.91 -1.04
N THR A 213 16.12 12.66 -0.93
CA THR A 213 17.01 12.00 -1.90
C THR A 213 16.36 11.87 -3.28
N ALA A 214 15.07 11.54 -3.33
CA ALA A 214 14.32 11.42 -4.58
C ALA A 214 14.05 12.76 -5.26
N SER A 215 13.82 13.83 -4.46
CA SER A 215 13.45 15.17 -4.95
C SER A 215 14.43 15.77 -5.96
N MET A 216 15.69 15.34 -5.93
CA MET A 216 16.74 15.84 -6.82
C MET A 216 16.86 15.08 -8.15
N LEU A 217 16.23 13.92 -8.31
CA LEU A 217 16.43 13.07 -9.49
C LEU A 217 15.77 13.63 -10.76
N PRO A 218 14.53 14.14 -10.73
CA PRO A 218 13.87 14.65 -11.94
C PRO A 218 14.42 16.01 -12.41
N LEU A 219 15.28 16.64 -11.61
CA LEU A 219 15.76 18.01 -11.79
C LEU A 219 17.19 18.05 -12.38
N PRO A 220 17.35 18.49 -13.63
CA PRO A 220 18.67 18.68 -14.25
C PRO A 220 19.56 19.63 -13.46
N GLU A 221 18.98 20.66 -12.82
CA GLU A 221 19.67 21.66 -11.99
C GLU A 221 20.39 21.02 -10.80
N CYS A 222 19.99 19.81 -10.39
CA CYS A 222 20.63 19.07 -9.31
C CYS A 222 21.66 18.04 -9.82
N SER A 223 21.85 17.85 -11.12
CA SER A 223 22.66 16.73 -11.66
C SER A 223 24.13 16.81 -11.25
N GLU A 224 24.77 17.95 -11.52
CA GLU A 224 26.20 18.13 -11.21
C GLU A 224 26.48 17.98 -9.70
N LEU A 225 25.61 18.56 -8.87
CA LEU A 225 25.74 18.48 -7.42
C LEU A 225 25.57 17.05 -6.91
N ARG A 226 24.57 16.34 -7.43
CA ARG A 226 24.29 14.94 -7.10
C ARG A 226 25.44 14.03 -7.51
N GLU A 227 25.95 14.16 -8.74
CA GLU A 227 27.08 13.38 -9.24
C GLU A 227 28.34 13.59 -8.41
N LYS A 228 28.63 14.84 -8.05
CA LYS A 228 29.73 15.18 -7.15
C LYS A 228 29.58 14.49 -5.79
N TRP A 229 28.42 14.58 -5.16
CA TRP A 229 28.21 13.96 -3.84
C TRP A 229 28.24 12.44 -3.90
N MET A 230 27.68 11.82 -4.94
CA MET A 230 27.74 10.36 -5.12
C MET A 230 29.16 9.83 -5.34
N ALA A 231 30.02 10.60 -6.02
CA ALA A 231 31.41 10.23 -6.23
C ALA A 231 32.20 10.16 -4.92
N ASP A 232 31.93 11.08 -3.99
CA ASP A 232 32.63 11.19 -2.71
C ASP A 232 31.96 10.38 -1.58
N ASP A 233 30.69 10.00 -1.74
CA ASP A 233 29.91 9.34 -0.70
C ASP A 233 29.18 8.05 -1.17
N PRO A 234 29.77 6.86 -0.91
CA PRO A 234 29.17 5.59 -1.30
C PRO A 234 27.86 5.25 -0.57
N PHE A 235 27.55 5.88 0.57
CA PHE A 235 26.25 5.67 1.22
C PHE A 235 25.14 6.35 0.43
N LEU A 236 25.39 7.59 -0.01
CA LEU A 236 24.46 8.32 -0.87
C LEU A 236 24.32 7.67 -2.26
N ASP A 237 25.41 7.20 -2.87
CA ASP A 237 25.36 6.50 -4.18
C ASP A 237 24.41 5.29 -4.13
N ARG A 238 24.51 4.44 -3.10
CA ARG A 238 23.62 3.28 -2.94
C ARG A 238 22.15 3.70 -2.75
N LYS A 239 21.89 4.72 -1.94
CA LYS A 239 20.54 5.27 -1.74
C LYS A 239 19.94 5.77 -3.06
N VAL A 240 20.70 6.56 -3.82
CA VAL A 240 20.25 7.07 -5.13
C VAL A 240 19.92 5.92 -6.08
N ARG A 241 20.74 4.87 -6.14
CA ARG A 241 20.46 3.69 -6.98
C ARG A 241 19.17 2.99 -6.60
N VAL A 242 18.90 2.83 -5.30
CA VAL A 242 17.63 2.24 -4.82
C VAL A 242 16.45 3.09 -5.26
N ILE A 243 16.49 4.41 -5.07
CA ILE A 243 15.42 5.29 -5.53
C ILE A 243 15.24 5.20 -7.06
N GLN A 244 16.32 5.19 -7.83
CA GLN A 244 16.25 5.06 -9.29
C GLN A 244 15.58 3.74 -9.71
N GLN A 245 15.91 2.63 -9.05
CA GLN A 245 15.28 1.33 -9.32
C GLN A 245 13.79 1.35 -8.95
N THR A 246 13.43 1.94 -7.81
CA THR A 246 12.04 2.10 -7.38
C THR A 246 11.24 2.93 -8.40
N LEU A 247 11.78 4.06 -8.86
CA LEU A 247 11.12 4.90 -9.85
C LEU A 247 11.04 4.22 -11.23
N ALA A 248 12.08 3.50 -11.64
CA ALA A 248 12.09 2.77 -12.90
C ALA A 248 11.04 1.64 -12.95
N ALA A 249 10.70 1.03 -11.82
CA ALA A 249 9.63 0.05 -11.76
C ALA A 249 8.27 0.64 -12.18
N LEU A 250 8.03 1.92 -11.87
CA LEU A 250 6.82 2.65 -12.25
C LEU A 250 6.78 3.05 -13.73
N GLU A 251 7.93 3.05 -14.42
CA GLU A 251 8.01 3.36 -15.86
C GLU A 251 7.52 2.20 -16.75
N THR A 252 7.41 0.99 -16.19
CA THR A 252 6.90 -0.18 -16.91
C THR A 252 5.42 -0.02 -17.24
N ALA A 253 4.98 -0.50 -18.40
CA ALA A 253 3.57 -0.44 -18.76
C ALA A 253 2.73 -1.14 -17.65
N PRO A 254 1.67 -0.51 -17.13
CA PRO A 254 0.83 -1.13 -16.10
C PRO A 254 0.31 -2.46 -16.61
N LEU A 255 0.57 -3.54 -15.87
CA LEU A 255 0.03 -4.85 -16.19
C LEU A 255 -1.48 -4.83 -15.99
N THR A 256 -2.22 -5.20 -17.02
CA THR A 256 -3.67 -5.41 -16.94
C THR A 256 -3.99 -6.68 -16.13
N PRO A 257 -5.22 -6.86 -15.64
CA PRO A 257 -5.64 -8.12 -15.04
C PRO A 257 -5.44 -9.33 -15.98
N ALA A 258 -5.56 -9.13 -17.29
CA ALA A 258 -5.28 -10.18 -18.27
C ALA A 258 -3.79 -10.53 -18.34
N ASP A 259 -2.89 -9.55 -18.17
CA ASP A 259 -1.45 -9.80 -18.10
C ASP A 259 -1.08 -10.58 -16.84
N TRP A 260 -1.66 -10.20 -15.69
CA TRP A 260 -1.49 -10.95 -14.44
C TRP A 260 -2.06 -12.36 -14.52
N ALA A 261 -3.26 -12.53 -15.09
CA ALA A 261 -3.84 -13.86 -15.29
C ALA A 261 -2.92 -14.77 -16.13
N ARG A 262 -2.32 -14.22 -17.20
CA ARG A 262 -1.32 -14.95 -17.99
C ARG A 262 -0.08 -15.32 -17.20
N ARG A 263 0.35 -14.50 -16.22
CA ARG A 263 1.47 -14.83 -15.33
C ARG A 263 1.13 -15.96 -14.37
N PHE A 264 -0.06 -15.96 -13.73
CA PHE A 264 -0.49 -17.10 -12.90
C PHE A 264 -0.46 -18.42 -13.66
N GLU A 265 -0.95 -18.42 -14.90
CA GLU A 265 -0.95 -19.60 -15.76
C GLU A 265 0.47 -19.99 -16.18
N ALA A 266 1.28 -19.04 -16.66
CA ALA A 266 2.62 -19.32 -17.15
C ALA A 266 3.60 -19.74 -16.05
N ASP A 267 3.55 -19.10 -14.89
CA ASP A 267 4.51 -19.31 -13.80
C ASP A 267 4.11 -20.50 -12.91
N TYR A 268 2.80 -20.75 -12.77
CA TYR A 268 2.29 -21.73 -11.78
C TYR A 268 1.25 -22.71 -12.32
N GLY A 269 0.79 -22.59 -13.57
CA GLY A 269 -0.30 -23.42 -14.10
C GLY A 269 -1.64 -23.18 -13.40
N ILE A 270 -1.84 -21.96 -12.89
CA ILE A 270 -3.06 -21.56 -12.18
C ILE A 270 -3.87 -20.61 -13.05
N ALA A 271 -5.11 -20.98 -13.34
CA ALA A 271 -6.03 -20.10 -14.05
C ALA A 271 -6.57 -19.02 -13.09
N ALA A 272 -6.25 -17.75 -13.35
CA ALA A 272 -6.75 -16.63 -12.56
C ALA A 272 -7.81 -15.83 -13.34
N VAL A 273 -8.96 -15.58 -12.70
CA VAL A 273 -10.06 -14.80 -13.29
C VAL A 273 -10.59 -13.76 -12.31
N TYR A 274 -11.09 -12.64 -12.85
CA TYR A 274 -11.84 -11.66 -12.06
C TYR A 274 -13.34 -11.74 -12.36
N ARG A 275 -14.15 -11.57 -11.31
CA ARG A 275 -15.60 -11.47 -11.34
C ARG A 275 -16.01 -10.27 -10.50
N GLY A 276 -17.12 -9.63 -10.85
CA GLY A 276 -17.67 -8.49 -10.10
C GLY A 276 -18.17 -8.90 -8.71
N GLU A 277 -19.41 -8.55 -8.37
CA GLU A 277 -19.97 -8.98 -7.09
C GLU A 277 -20.32 -10.48 -7.12
N LEU A 278 -19.78 -11.26 -6.16
CA LEU A 278 -20.07 -12.69 -6.01
C LEU A 278 -20.88 -12.91 -4.74
N ILE A 279 -22.19 -13.16 -4.89
CA ILE A 279 -23.17 -13.04 -3.80
C ILE A 279 -23.40 -14.35 -3.01
N SER A 280 -22.99 -15.51 -3.51
CA SER A 280 -22.90 -16.72 -2.67
C SER A 280 -21.93 -17.75 -3.24
N ALA A 281 -21.17 -18.40 -2.35
CA ALA A 281 -20.58 -19.72 -2.60
C ALA A 281 -21.32 -20.73 -1.72
N ASN A 282 -22.39 -21.36 -2.23
CA ASN A 282 -23.09 -22.41 -1.50
C ASN A 282 -22.49 -23.78 -1.82
N GLU A 283 -22.30 -24.61 -0.79
CA GLU A 283 -22.02 -26.04 -1.00
C GLU A 283 -23.26 -26.72 -1.58
N GLY A 284 -23.11 -27.26 -2.80
CA GLY A 284 -24.15 -28.03 -3.48
C GLY A 284 -24.81 -27.33 -4.67
N ASP A 285 -24.61 -26.02 -4.85
CA ASP A 285 -25.23 -25.30 -5.97
C ASP A 285 -24.40 -25.47 -7.25
N GLN A 286 -24.72 -26.51 -8.04
CA GLN A 286 -24.07 -26.83 -9.34
C GLN A 286 -23.98 -25.64 -10.32
N ALA A 287 -24.75 -24.57 -10.11
CA ALA A 287 -24.68 -23.33 -10.86
C ALA A 287 -23.36 -22.56 -10.64
N LEU A 288 -22.75 -22.66 -9.47
CA LEU A 288 -21.43 -22.10 -9.16
C LEU A 288 -20.27 -22.98 -9.67
N TYR A 289 -20.53 -24.09 -10.37
CA TYR A 289 -19.50 -25.09 -10.65
C TYR A 289 -19.31 -25.37 -12.14
N ARG A 290 -19.93 -24.57 -13.01
CA ARG A 290 -19.70 -24.62 -14.46
C ARG A 290 -18.47 -23.81 -14.84
N LEU A 291 -17.28 -24.29 -14.45
CA LEU A 291 -15.96 -23.77 -14.87
C LEU A 291 -15.86 -23.55 -16.39
N ALA A 292 -16.55 -24.36 -17.21
CA ALA A 292 -16.59 -24.23 -18.66
C ALA A 292 -17.37 -23.00 -19.18
N GLU A 293 -18.31 -22.44 -18.41
CA GLU A 293 -18.98 -21.17 -18.73
C GLU A 293 -18.16 -19.96 -18.20
N TRP A 294 -17.18 -20.20 -17.32
CA TRP A 294 -16.41 -19.18 -16.60
C TRP A 294 -15.12 -18.75 -17.32
N THR A 295 -14.54 -19.60 -18.16
CA THR A 295 -13.38 -19.22 -18.98
C THR A 295 -13.71 -18.21 -20.09
N ALA A 296 -15.01 -18.01 -20.42
CA ALA A 296 -15.45 -17.23 -21.57
C ALA A 296 -15.83 -15.75 -21.29
N SER A 297 -15.90 -15.32 -20.03
CA SER A 297 -16.44 -13.99 -19.69
C SER A 297 -15.46 -13.18 -18.84
N TYR A 298 -14.52 -12.48 -19.47
CA TYR A 298 -13.85 -11.33 -18.83
C TYR A 298 -14.90 -10.23 -18.67
N LEU A 299 -15.72 -10.29 -17.62
CA LEU A 299 -16.67 -9.22 -17.32
C LEU A 299 -15.86 -7.97 -17.01
N ALA A 300 -16.12 -6.92 -17.80
CA ALA A 300 -15.46 -5.63 -17.73
C ALA A 300 -15.44 -5.13 -16.28
N VAL A 301 -14.25 -5.09 -15.68
CA VAL A 301 -14.05 -4.36 -14.44
C VAL A 301 -14.33 -2.89 -14.77
N PRO A 302 -15.07 -2.14 -13.94
CA PRO A 302 -15.09 -0.69 -14.06
C PRO A 302 -13.63 -0.17 -13.96
N GLU A 303 -13.25 0.83 -14.76
CA GLU A 303 -11.88 1.41 -14.77
C GLU A 303 -11.33 1.73 -13.37
N THR A 304 -12.22 2.07 -12.43
CA THR A 304 -11.89 2.41 -11.05
C THR A 304 -11.51 1.24 -10.15
N GLY A 305 -11.79 -0.02 -10.53
CA GLY A 305 -11.43 -1.23 -9.77
C GLY A 305 -10.17 -1.96 -10.25
N TYR A 306 -9.59 -1.58 -11.39
CA TYR A 306 -8.43 -2.26 -11.97
C TYR A 306 -7.16 -2.14 -11.12
N ARG A 307 -6.95 -1.00 -10.47
CA ARG A 307 -5.75 -0.77 -9.66
C ARG A 307 -5.69 -1.71 -8.47
N SER A 308 -6.76 -1.75 -7.68
CA SER A 308 -6.82 -2.60 -6.48
C SER A 308 -6.73 -4.07 -6.85
N LEU A 309 -7.40 -4.47 -7.93
CA LEU A 309 -7.32 -5.83 -8.47
C LEU A 309 -5.89 -6.18 -8.89
N THR A 310 -5.23 -5.35 -9.71
CA THR A 310 -3.87 -5.65 -10.20
C THR A 310 -2.83 -5.63 -9.08
N LYS A 311 -2.96 -4.73 -8.11
CA LYS A 311 -2.13 -4.73 -6.88
C LYS A 311 -2.32 -6.01 -6.08
N TYR A 312 -3.57 -6.43 -5.88
CA TYR A 312 -3.85 -7.65 -5.12
C TYR A 312 -3.44 -8.92 -5.88
N MET A 313 -3.62 -8.97 -7.20
CA MET A 313 -3.09 -10.05 -8.05
C MET A 313 -1.56 -10.15 -7.95
N ALA A 314 -0.85 -9.02 -7.93
CA ALA A 314 0.60 -9.00 -7.74
C ALA A 314 1.00 -9.57 -6.37
N GLN A 315 0.32 -9.13 -5.31
CA GLN A 315 0.52 -9.61 -3.94
C GLN A 315 0.28 -11.12 -3.86
N VAL A 316 -0.85 -11.63 -4.36
CA VAL A 316 -1.18 -13.06 -4.35
C VAL A 316 -0.16 -13.87 -5.14
N LEU A 317 0.33 -13.38 -6.28
CA LEU A 317 1.36 -14.07 -7.05
C LEU A 317 2.68 -14.18 -6.25
N ALA A 318 3.09 -13.10 -5.58
CA ALA A 318 4.28 -13.09 -4.72
C ALA A 318 4.13 -14.07 -3.53
N GLU A 319 2.95 -14.14 -2.93
CA GLU A 319 2.66 -15.06 -1.82
C GLU A 319 2.63 -16.53 -2.26
N ILE A 320 2.08 -16.83 -3.45
CA ILE A 320 2.12 -18.19 -4.02
C ILE A 320 3.55 -18.63 -4.35
N ALA A 321 4.44 -17.68 -4.69
CA ALA A 321 5.84 -17.96 -4.96
C ALA A 321 6.59 -18.52 -3.74
N LYS A 322 6.13 -18.26 -2.51
CA LYS A 322 6.73 -18.78 -1.26
C LYS A 322 6.58 -20.30 -1.11
N TYR A 323 5.63 -20.91 -1.80
CA TYR A 323 5.38 -22.34 -1.71
C TYR A 323 6.26 -23.13 -2.69
N SER A 324 6.58 -24.38 -2.35
CA SER A 324 7.29 -25.26 -3.28
C SER A 324 6.38 -25.71 -4.43
N THR A 325 6.98 -26.17 -5.53
CA THR A 325 6.22 -26.81 -6.62
C THR A 325 5.46 -28.04 -6.13
N THR A 326 6.05 -28.82 -5.22
CA THR A 326 5.40 -30.00 -4.61
C THR A 326 4.18 -29.59 -3.81
N TYR A 327 4.26 -28.53 -3.01
CA TYR A 327 3.11 -28.02 -2.24
C TYR A 327 1.97 -27.64 -3.18
N ARG A 328 2.25 -26.82 -4.22
CA ARG A 328 1.23 -26.36 -5.18
C ARG A 328 0.56 -27.52 -5.91
N GLN A 329 1.33 -28.50 -6.36
CA GLN A 329 0.78 -29.68 -7.04
C GLN A 329 -0.09 -30.53 -6.10
N ARG A 330 0.25 -30.59 -4.81
CA ARG A 330 -0.47 -31.39 -3.81
C ARG A 330 -1.66 -30.66 -3.19
N SER A 331 -1.73 -29.34 -3.27
CA SER A 331 -2.89 -28.58 -2.80
C SER A 331 -4.09 -28.61 -3.75
N ASN A 332 -3.90 -29.17 -4.95
CA ASN A 332 -4.90 -29.17 -6.02
C ASN A 332 -5.31 -27.75 -6.47
N LEU A 333 -4.57 -26.69 -6.10
CA LEU A 333 -4.90 -25.33 -6.54
C LEU A 333 -4.69 -25.21 -8.05
N GLY A 334 -5.78 -25.14 -8.80
CA GLY A 334 -5.78 -24.91 -10.25
C GLY A 334 -6.43 -23.60 -10.68
N ASN A 335 -7.25 -22.99 -9.82
CA ASN A 335 -7.99 -21.77 -10.16
C ASN A 335 -8.01 -20.75 -9.02
N ILE A 336 -7.88 -19.47 -9.36
CA ILE A 336 -8.11 -18.35 -8.45
C ILE A 336 -9.20 -17.44 -9.03
N VAL A 337 -10.20 -17.13 -8.21
CA VAL A 337 -11.29 -16.22 -8.55
C VAL A 337 -11.18 -14.98 -7.68
N PHE A 338 -10.75 -13.88 -8.29
CA PHE A 338 -10.83 -12.56 -7.69
C PHE A 338 -12.26 -12.04 -7.82
N CYS A 339 -12.88 -11.61 -6.72
CA CYS A 339 -14.26 -11.14 -6.69
C CYS A 339 -14.45 -9.96 -5.74
N SER A 340 -15.66 -9.43 -5.65
CA SER A 340 -16.03 -8.42 -4.66
C SER A 340 -17.29 -8.82 -3.91
N GLY A 341 -17.39 -8.49 -2.63
CA GLY A 341 -18.56 -8.82 -1.81
C GLY A 341 -18.74 -10.32 -1.57
N LEU A 342 -17.64 -11.08 -1.46
CA LEU A 342 -17.64 -12.52 -1.26
C LEU A 342 -18.44 -12.86 -0.01
N ARG A 343 -19.48 -13.66 -0.21
CA ARG A 343 -20.40 -14.12 0.81
C ARG A 343 -20.49 -15.63 0.75
N VAL A 344 -20.33 -16.29 1.90
CA VAL A 344 -20.41 -17.75 2.00
C VAL A 344 -21.57 -18.09 2.91
N GLY A 345 -22.57 -18.78 2.36
CA GLY A 345 -23.73 -19.25 3.10
C GLY A 345 -23.51 -20.70 3.56
N LEU A 346 -23.84 -20.99 4.81
CA LEU A 346 -23.99 -22.37 5.27
C LEU A 346 -25.44 -22.80 4.97
N THR A 347 -25.61 -23.74 4.06
CA THR A 347 -26.89 -24.44 3.89
C THR A 347 -27.00 -25.52 4.95
N LYS A 348 -27.91 -25.33 5.90
CA LYS A 348 -28.36 -26.40 6.79
C LYS A 348 -29.77 -26.78 6.37
N ASP A 349 -29.97 -28.04 5.99
CA ASP A 349 -31.28 -28.60 5.63
C ASP A 349 -32.00 -27.87 4.47
N GLY A 350 -31.25 -27.40 3.47
CA GLY A 350 -31.82 -26.74 2.28
C GLY A 350 -32.28 -25.29 2.51
N ALA A 351 -32.10 -24.73 3.70
CA ALA A 351 -32.26 -23.32 3.99
C ALA A 351 -30.90 -22.63 4.09
N THR A 352 -30.70 -21.56 3.33
CA THR A 352 -29.51 -20.70 3.44
C THR A 352 -29.58 -19.98 4.78
N THR A 353 -28.82 -20.43 5.78
CA THR A 353 -28.65 -19.67 7.01
C THR A 353 -27.49 -18.69 6.84
N ALA A 354 -27.73 -17.42 7.16
CA ALA A 354 -26.80 -16.29 7.22
C ALA A 354 -25.53 -16.37 6.33
N SER A 355 -25.47 -15.56 5.28
CA SER A 355 -24.23 -15.40 4.51
C SER A 355 -23.23 -14.57 5.31
N ASP A 356 -22.11 -15.17 5.71
CA ASP A 356 -21.00 -14.41 6.27
C ASP A 356 -20.20 -13.78 5.12
N GLN A 357 -19.88 -12.49 5.24
CA GLN A 357 -18.89 -11.87 4.37
C GLN A 357 -17.51 -12.46 4.69
N ARG A 358 -16.73 -12.80 3.67
CA ARG A 358 -15.42 -13.46 3.81
C ARG A 358 -14.38 -12.78 2.94
N ASP A 359 -13.13 -12.76 3.39
CA ASP A 359 -12.00 -12.21 2.62
C ASP A 359 -11.46 -13.24 1.62
N SER A 360 -11.49 -14.50 2.02
CA SER A 360 -11.08 -15.64 1.20
C SER A 360 -11.98 -16.85 1.46
N TRP A 361 -12.13 -17.70 0.45
CA TRP A 361 -12.81 -18.99 0.54
C TRP A 361 -12.17 -19.99 -0.40
N MET A 362 -12.35 -21.29 -0.16
CA MET A 362 -11.65 -22.34 -0.89
C MET A 362 -12.51 -23.58 -1.07
N ASP A 363 -12.32 -24.25 -2.21
CA ASP A 363 -12.84 -25.57 -2.50
C ASP A 363 -11.70 -26.49 -2.92
N SER A 364 -11.29 -27.40 -2.03
CA SER A 364 -10.18 -28.33 -2.26
C SER A 364 -10.51 -29.43 -3.28
N LYS A 365 -11.79 -29.77 -3.47
CA LYS A 365 -12.20 -30.80 -4.44
C LYS A 365 -12.09 -30.25 -5.87
N LEU A 366 -12.44 -28.99 -6.03
CA LEU A 366 -12.40 -28.30 -7.33
C LEU A 366 -11.09 -27.55 -7.57
N GLY A 367 -10.27 -27.38 -6.54
CA GLY A 367 -9.01 -26.69 -6.67
C GLY A 367 -9.17 -25.18 -6.88
N VAL A 368 -10.17 -24.58 -6.26
CA VAL A 368 -10.54 -23.17 -6.46
C VAL A 368 -10.33 -22.38 -5.18
N LEU A 369 -9.68 -21.22 -5.32
CA LEU A 369 -9.54 -20.21 -4.27
C LEU A 369 -10.29 -18.93 -4.68
N PHE A 370 -11.20 -18.47 -3.84
CA PHE A 370 -11.93 -17.21 -4.00
C PHE A 370 -11.31 -16.15 -3.11
N LEU A 371 -11.07 -14.96 -3.65
CA LEU A 371 -10.45 -13.84 -2.95
C LEU A 371 -11.27 -12.56 -3.17
N ASP A 372 -11.67 -11.90 -2.08
CA ASP A 372 -12.37 -10.62 -2.14
C ASP A 372 -11.36 -9.47 -2.27
N VAL A 373 -11.42 -8.75 -3.40
CA VAL A 373 -10.54 -7.63 -3.71
C VAL A 373 -10.81 -6.43 -2.79
N LYS A 374 -12.05 -6.18 -2.40
CA LYS A 374 -12.40 -5.02 -1.54
C LYS A 374 -11.88 -5.22 -0.12
N MET A 375 -11.96 -6.45 0.41
CA MET A 375 -11.47 -6.75 1.76
C MET A 375 -9.94 -6.79 1.83
N ALA A 376 -9.27 -7.01 0.70
CA ALA A 376 -7.81 -6.97 0.61
C ALA A 376 -7.23 -5.55 0.52
N GLU A 377 -8.02 -4.56 0.12
CA GLU A 377 -7.60 -3.15 0.08
C GLU A 377 -7.30 -2.64 1.50
N GLY A 378 -6.01 -2.49 1.83
CA GLY A 378 -5.55 -1.95 3.11
C GLY A 378 -5.26 -3.00 4.19
N ALA A 379 -5.44 -4.29 3.88
CA ALA A 379 -5.29 -5.37 4.86
C ALA A 379 -3.85 -5.92 5.02
N GLY A 380 -2.92 -5.67 4.08
CA GLY A 380 -1.50 -6.03 4.23
C GLY A 380 -1.24 -7.43 4.80
N ALA A 381 -0.65 -7.49 6.01
CA ALA A 381 -0.39 -8.74 6.73
C ALA A 381 -1.63 -9.60 6.98
N TRP A 382 -2.78 -8.98 7.25
CA TRP A 382 -4.06 -9.68 7.45
C TRP A 382 -4.50 -10.44 6.21
N SER A 383 -4.48 -9.80 5.02
CA SER A 383 -4.90 -10.49 3.79
C SER A 383 -3.94 -11.61 3.41
N ASN A 384 -2.64 -11.45 3.68
CA ASN A 384 -1.66 -12.53 3.54
C ASN A 384 -1.95 -13.69 4.49
N HIS A 385 -2.24 -13.41 5.76
CA HIS A 385 -2.62 -14.45 6.74
C HIS A 385 -3.82 -15.25 6.23
N GLN A 386 -4.91 -14.57 5.86
CA GLN A 386 -6.13 -15.21 5.38
C GLN A 386 -5.92 -16.00 4.07
N LEU A 387 -5.01 -15.55 3.20
CA LEU A 387 -4.59 -16.29 2.02
C LEU A 387 -3.87 -17.59 2.40
N HIS A 388 -2.90 -17.52 3.30
CA HIS A 388 -2.14 -18.69 3.73
C HIS A 388 -3.00 -19.71 4.48
N THR A 389 -3.93 -19.27 5.33
CA THR A 389 -4.93 -20.12 5.98
C THR A 389 -5.75 -20.88 4.94
N ALA A 390 -6.24 -20.19 3.89
CA ALA A 390 -7.00 -20.82 2.81
C ALA A 390 -6.16 -21.83 1.99
N LEU A 391 -4.90 -21.50 1.69
CA LEU A 391 -3.97 -22.40 1.00
C LEU A 391 -3.65 -23.65 1.82
N PHE A 392 -3.50 -23.51 3.14
CA PHE A 392 -3.32 -24.65 4.04
C PHE A 392 -4.53 -25.58 4.00
N HIS A 393 -5.76 -25.03 4.10
CA HIS A 393 -6.97 -25.84 3.98
C HIS A 393 -7.14 -26.51 2.60
N LEU A 394 -6.69 -25.87 1.52
CA LEU A 394 -6.64 -26.52 0.19
C LEU A 394 -5.74 -27.75 0.22
N LEU A 395 -4.53 -27.62 0.80
CA LEU A 395 -3.61 -28.74 0.96
C LEU A 395 -4.21 -29.87 1.80
N THR A 396 -4.66 -29.57 3.01
CA THR A 396 -5.22 -30.61 3.89
C THR A 396 -6.46 -31.24 3.28
N GLY A 397 -7.30 -30.44 2.65
CA GLY A 397 -8.49 -30.90 1.93
C GLY A 397 -8.17 -31.85 0.77
N SER A 398 -7.13 -31.56 -0.01
CA SER A 398 -6.69 -32.43 -1.11
C SER A 398 -6.09 -33.74 -0.59
N LEU A 399 -5.28 -33.68 0.47
CA LEU A 399 -4.56 -34.84 1.02
C LEU A 399 -5.45 -35.79 1.83
N LYS A 400 -6.42 -35.26 2.56
CA LYS A 400 -7.24 -36.03 3.52
C LYS A 400 -8.65 -36.31 3.01
N GLY A 401 -9.07 -35.64 1.94
CA GLY A 401 -10.44 -35.73 1.41
C GLY A 401 -11.48 -34.98 2.26
N GLU A 402 -11.04 -34.29 3.31
CA GLU A 402 -11.88 -33.55 4.26
C GLU A 402 -11.41 -32.10 4.34
N ARG A 403 -12.33 -31.14 4.15
CA ARG A 403 -12.01 -29.70 4.14
C ARG A 403 -11.32 -29.26 5.44
N PHE A 404 -11.84 -29.72 6.57
CA PHE A 404 -11.33 -29.42 7.89
C PHE A 404 -10.77 -30.70 8.47
N TRP A 405 -9.44 -30.81 8.43
CA TRP A 405 -8.77 -32.01 8.90
C TRP A 405 -8.70 -32.01 10.42
N ASP A 406 -9.23 -33.07 11.02
CA ASP A 406 -9.26 -33.29 12.46
C ASP A 406 -8.14 -34.27 12.86
N ASP A 407 -6.97 -33.73 13.23
CA ASP A 407 -5.78 -34.53 13.56
C ASP A 407 -5.72 -34.89 15.05
N GLU A 408 -5.96 -36.15 15.38
CA GLU A 408 -5.96 -36.63 16.78
C GLU A 408 -4.63 -36.39 17.49
N GLY A 409 -3.49 -36.63 16.82
CA GLY A 409 -2.19 -36.40 17.43
C GLY A 409 -1.87 -34.91 17.64
N TRP A 410 -2.61 -33.99 17.03
CA TRP A 410 -2.55 -32.56 17.31
C TRP A 410 -3.36 -32.22 18.57
N LYS A 411 -4.54 -32.83 18.73
CA LYS A 411 -5.35 -32.69 19.95
C LYS A 411 -4.59 -33.13 21.19
N ASP A 412 -3.85 -34.24 21.09
CA ASP A 412 -3.04 -34.80 22.17
C ASP A 412 -1.94 -33.84 22.68
N LEU A 413 -1.59 -32.81 21.92
CA LEU A 413 -0.62 -31.80 22.33
C LEU A 413 -1.23 -30.73 23.25
N ASN A 414 -2.55 -30.58 23.28
CA ASN A 414 -3.20 -29.53 24.06
C ASN A 414 -3.02 -29.72 25.58
N SER A 415 -3.22 -28.63 26.32
CA SER A 415 -3.25 -28.68 27.78
C SER A 415 -4.30 -29.69 28.27
N PRO A 416 -4.03 -30.47 29.34
CA PRO A 416 -5.00 -31.42 29.88
C PRO A 416 -6.34 -30.74 30.20
N GLY A 417 -7.43 -31.32 29.68
CA GLY A 417 -8.79 -30.81 29.87
C GLY A 417 -9.20 -29.65 28.96
N PHE A 418 -8.35 -29.25 28.01
CA PHE A 418 -8.75 -28.31 26.96
C PHE A 418 -9.72 -28.96 25.99
N GLU A 419 -10.76 -28.22 25.61
CA GLU A 419 -11.72 -28.60 24.56
C GLU A 419 -11.87 -27.46 23.55
N TYR A 420 -11.79 -27.81 22.27
CA TYR A 420 -12.09 -26.91 21.16
C TYR A 420 -13.58 -26.52 21.16
N GLY A 421 -13.90 -25.30 20.72
CA GLY A 421 -15.31 -24.94 20.48
C GLY A 421 -15.63 -23.47 20.29
N ARG A 422 -16.89 -23.21 19.89
CA ARG A 422 -17.39 -21.84 19.59
C ARG A 422 -17.31 -20.88 20.77
N ALA A 423 -17.30 -21.39 22.00
CA ALA A 423 -17.25 -20.55 23.20
C ALA A 423 -16.00 -19.66 23.25
N HIS A 424 -14.94 -20.03 22.53
CA HIS A 424 -13.70 -19.25 22.46
C HIS A 424 -13.78 -18.08 21.46
N LEU A 425 -14.71 -18.11 20.50
CA LEU A 425 -14.91 -17.06 19.48
C LEU A 425 -15.60 -15.83 20.07
N THR A 426 -14.90 -15.12 20.95
CA THR A 426 -15.37 -13.89 21.62
C THR A 426 -14.38 -12.76 21.41
N GLY A 427 -14.87 -11.51 21.40
CA GLY A 427 -14.06 -10.33 21.16
C GLY A 427 -13.38 -10.33 19.78
N ASP A 428 -12.16 -9.78 19.73
CA ASP A 428 -11.31 -9.78 18.54
C ASP A 428 -10.63 -11.15 18.40
N TRP A 429 -11.40 -12.14 17.94
CA TRP A 429 -10.97 -13.55 17.92
C TRP A 429 -9.82 -13.85 16.97
N TRP A 430 -9.48 -12.91 16.09
CA TRP A 430 -8.44 -12.99 15.08
C TRP A 430 -7.13 -12.29 15.46
N VAL A 431 -7.10 -11.62 16.61
CA VAL A 431 -5.88 -10.94 17.05
C VAL A 431 -4.92 -12.00 17.59
N LEU A 432 -3.71 -12.02 17.02
CA LEU A 432 -2.59 -12.81 17.53
C LEU A 432 -2.16 -12.23 18.89
N ASP A 433 -2.76 -12.75 19.97
CA ASP A 433 -2.52 -12.32 21.35
C ASP A 433 -2.09 -13.47 22.27
N HIS A 434 -1.92 -14.68 21.73
CA HIS A 434 -1.52 -15.87 22.45
C HIS A 434 -2.37 -16.12 23.71
N PRO A 435 -3.68 -16.36 23.55
CA PRO A 435 -4.65 -16.25 24.66
C PRO A 435 -4.56 -17.41 25.66
N ALA A 436 -3.94 -18.52 25.28
CA ALA A 436 -3.75 -19.71 26.10
C ALA A 436 -2.53 -20.51 25.63
N PRO A 437 -1.92 -21.33 26.51
CA PRO A 437 -0.82 -22.22 26.12
C PRO A 437 -1.21 -23.10 24.92
N GLY A 438 -0.41 -23.03 23.87
CA GLY A 438 -0.57 -23.79 22.63
C GLY A 438 -1.37 -23.10 21.53
N PHE A 439 -1.85 -21.87 21.71
CA PHE A 439 -2.76 -21.22 20.74
C PHE A 439 -2.29 -19.83 20.37
N LEU A 440 -2.32 -19.48 19.08
CA LEU A 440 -1.86 -18.16 18.61
C LEU A 440 -2.91 -17.06 18.81
N ASP A 441 -4.17 -17.41 18.67
CA ASP A 441 -5.33 -16.54 18.80
C ASP A 441 -6.54 -17.36 19.28
N ARG A 442 -7.70 -16.72 19.39
CA ARG A 442 -8.92 -17.38 19.86
C ARG A 442 -9.60 -18.22 18.80
N ARG A 443 -9.32 -17.97 17.52
CA ARG A 443 -9.81 -18.82 16.41
C ARG A 443 -9.06 -20.15 16.37
N ALA A 444 -7.79 -20.18 16.71
CA ALA A 444 -7.02 -21.41 16.89
C ALA A 444 -7.61 -22.31 17.99
N MET A 445 -8.39 -21.76 18.92
CA MET A 445 -9.11 -22.53 19.95
C MET A 445 -10.47 -23.07 19.47
N PHE A 446 -10.92 -22.73 18.26
CA PHE A 446 -12.24 -23.10 17.75
C PHE A 446 -12.33 -24.57 17.30
N ASP A 447 -11.39 -25.02 16.47
CA ASP A 447 -11.25 -26.39 16.00
C ASP A 447 -9.78 -26.69 15.60
N VAL A 448 -9.46 -27.99 15.47
CA VAL A 448 -8.11 -28.46 15.13
C VAL A 448 -7.64 -27.92 13.78
N SER A 449 -8.54 -27.83 12.81
CA SER A 449 -8.18 -27.39 11.47
C SER A 449 -7.79 -25.92 11.43
N SER A 450 -8.47 -25.08 12.21
CA SER A 450 -8.17 -23.66 12.36
C SER A 450 -6.87 -23.46 13.12
N ASP A 451 -6.66 -24.19 14.21
CA ASP A 451 -5.41 -24.18 14.99
C ASP A 451 -4.16 -24.41 14.12
N MET A 452 -4.20 -25.47 13.31
CA MET A 452 -3.11 -25.77 12.37
C MET A 452 -2.95 -24.69 11.31
N ALA A 453 -4.07 -24.18 10.77
CA ALA A 453 -4.05 -23.24 9.67
C ALA A 453 -3.53 -21.85 10.08
N GLU A 454 -3.95 -21.32 11.23
CA GLU A 454 -3.45 -20.04 11.74
C GLU A 454 -1.93 -20.15 12.06
N MET A 455 -1.46 -21.29 12.55
CA MET A 455 -0.03 -21.53 12.76
C MET A 455 0.77 -21.63 11.45
N ALA A 456 0.21 -22.29 10.44
CA ALA A 456 0.82 -22.36 9.11
C ALA A 456 0.89 -20.98 8.44
N ALA A 457 -0.15 -20.16 8.60
CA ALA A 457 -0.21 -18.79 8.09
C ALA A 457 0.79 -17.87 8.80
N ALA A 458 0.80 -17.86 10.13
CA ALA A 458 1.70 -17.02 10.94
C ALA A 458 3.18 -17.25 10.60
N ARG A 459 3.57 -18.47 10.23
CA ARG A 459 4.95 -18.77 9.79
C ARG A 459 5.36 -18.04 8.51
N LEU A 460 4.42 -17.73 7.61
CA LEU A 460 4.69 -17.17 6.28
C LEU A 460 4.55 -15.65 6.23
N VAL A 461 3.90 -15.05 7.22
CA VAL A 461 3.76 -13.60 7.38
C VAL A 461 4.91 -13.09 8.26
N PRO A 462 5.85 -12.26 7.74
CA PRO A 462 7.08 -11.94 8.47
C PRO A 462 6.90 -11.35 9.87
N ALA A 463 5.92 -10.44 10.04
CA ALA A 463 5.62 -9.83 11.34
C ALA A 463 5.11 -10.86 12.36
N GLU A 464 4.29 -11.81 11.91
CA GLU A 464 3.68 -12.84 12.75
C GLU A 464 4.65 -13.98 13.04
N ALA A 465 5.52 -14.32 12.08
CA ALA A 465 6.57 -15.33 12.24
C ALA A 465 7.50 -14.98 13.40
N LYS A 466 7.81 -13.69 13.57
CA LYS A 466 8.59 -13.19 14.70
C LYS A 466 7.87 -13.40 16.04
N LEU A 467 6.57 -13.10 16.12
CA LEU A 467 5.77 -13.35 17.33
C LEU A 467 5.68 -14.85 17.64
N LEU A 468 5.45 -15.67 16.62
CA LEU A 468 5.44 -17.13 16.73
C LEU A 468 6.79 -17.65 17.28
N ASP A 469 7.92 -17.12 16.80
CA ASP A 469 9.25 -17.46 17.29
C ASP A 469 9.46 -17.03 18.77
N GLU A 470 8.98 -15.86 19.16
CA GLU A 470 9.08 -15.35 20.53
C GLU A 470 8.22 -16.17 21.52
N TRP A 471 6.99 -16.55 21.11
CA TRP A 471 6.08 -17.32 21.95
C TRP A 471 6.50 -18.78 22.07
N ARG A 472 6.92 -19.43 20.98
CA ARG A 472 7.36 -20.84 21.04
C ARG A 472 8.63 -21.04 21.87
N ALA A 473 9.43 -19.99 22.05
CA ALA A 473 10.58 -20.03 22.96
C ALA A 473 10.17 -20.13 24.45
N GLN A 474 8.93 -19.77 24.79
CA GLN A 474 8.40 -19.68 26.15
C GLN A 474 7.27 -20.68 26.42
N ASP A 475 6.57 -21.12 25.38
CA ASP A 475 5.46 -22.07 25.46
C ASP A 475 5.84 -23.43 24.85
N PRO A 476 6.07 -24.46 25.70
CA PRO A 476 6.43 -25.79 25.22
C PRO A 476 5.31 -26.49 24.44
N ILE A 477 4.04 -26.17 24.70
CA ILE A 477 2.91 -26.75 23.96
C ILE A 477 2.88 -26.17 22.56
N LEU A 478 3.02 -24.85 22.44
CA LEU A 478 3.07 -24.19 21.13
C LEU A 478 4.28 -24.68 20.31
N GLN A 479 5.44 -24.85 20.94
CA GLN A 479 6.62 -25.41 20.28
C GLN A 479 6.41 -26.87 19.84
N ALA A 480 5.71 -27.70 20.61
CA ALA A 480 5.38 -29.07 20.23
C ALA A 480 4.43 -29.11 19.03
N LYS A 481 3.39 -28.27 19.01
CA LYS A 481 2.48 -28.11 17.87
C LYS A 481 3.21 -27.63 16.63
N TYR A 482 4.09 -26.65 16.76
CA TYR A 482 4.93 -26.18 15.66
C TYR A 482 5.81 -27.29 15.08
N ALA A 483 6.46 -28.08 15.93
CA ALA A 483 7.25 -29.23 15.48
C ALA A 483 6.38 -30.23 14.70
N ARG A 484 5.19 -30.56 15.23
CA ARG A 484 4.24 -31.44 14.53
C ARG A 484 3.80 -30.86 13.18
N LEU A 485 3.50 -29.56 13.11
CA LEU A 485 3.16 -28.89 11.85
C LEU A 485 4.30 -29.02 10.83
N MET A 486 5.55 -28.81 11.27
CA MET A 486 6.72 -28.93 10.40
C MET A 486 6.93 -30.36 9.91
N ASP A 487 6.72 -31.36 10.75
CA ASP A 487 6.79 -32.77 10.33
C ASP A 487 5.70 -33.11 9.31
N LEU A 488 4.48 -32.57 9.49
CA LEU A 488 3.37 -32.74 8.56
C LEU A 488 3.63 -32.06 7.22
N LEU A 489 4.27 -30.89 7.23
CA LEU A 489 4.56 -30.11 6.03
C LEU A 489 5.86 -30.51 5.34
N ALA A 490 6.79 -31.19 6.03
CA ALA A 490 8.12 -31.54 5.52
C ALA A 490 8.10 -32.20 4.12
N PRO A 491 7.18 -33.13 3.78
CA PRO A 491 7.12 -33.72 2.44
C PRO A 491 6.79 -32.73 1.31
N TYR A 492 6.32 -31.53 1.66
CA TYR A 492 5.79 -30.53 0.74
C TYR A 492 6.61 -29.24 0.71
N LEU A 493 7.57 -29.03 1.60
CA LEU A 493 8.31 -27.76 1.68
C LEU A 493 9.44 -27.62 0.65
N GLY A 494 9.80 -28.72 -0.04
CA GLY A 494 10.77 -28.70 -1.15
C GLY A 494 12.22 -28.92 -0.69
#